data_AF-A0A7S2W512-F1
#
_entry.id   AF-A0A7S2W512-F1
#
_cell.length_a   1.000
_cell.length_b   1.000
_cell.length_c   1.000
_cell.angle_alpha   90.00
_cell.angle_beta   90.00
_cell.angle_gamma   90.00
#
_symmetry.space_group_name_H-M   'P 1'
#
loop_
_entity.id
_entity.type
_entity.pdbx_description
1 polymer ?
#
loop_
_entity_poly.entity_id
_entity_poly.type
_entity_poly.pdbx_seq_one_letter_code
_entity_poly.pdbx_strand_id
1 'polypeptide(L)'
;DNPDEFARFEEALQSAAGQVLDFSGPGDVPGLRFDRLLQALLSIAPRFSFRLPPYFVNNARALATLEGMAKSIDPDFNVLTAVYPFAVQQLLTRQYSSPRLRRTLESIARTDHGVNWRRLHTLARRTSRLLGTSRRTLLWQVLRSKGGVRLFASLASTHIRLYMQGQVTRLRSCF
;
A
#
# COMPACT_ATOMS: atom_id res chain seq x y z
N ASP A 1 11.67 18.89 9.81
CA ASP A 1 10.57 18.06 10.29
C ASP A 1 10.51 18.11 11.79
N ASN A 2 9.49 18.78 12.33
CA ASN A 2 9.16 18.73 13.74
C ASN A 2 8.46 17.38 14.00
N PRO A 3 9.04 16.46 14.81
CA PRO A 3 8.47 15.14 15.03
C PRO A 3 7.03 15.18 15.57
N ASP A 4 6.69 16.23 16.33
CA ASP A 4 5.37 16.40 16.94
C ASP A 4 4.28 16.73 15.89
N GLU A 5 4.63 17.46 14.84
CA GLU A 5 3.70 17.80 13.76
C GLU A 5 3.36 16.57 12.91
N PHE A 6 4.35 15.72 12.65
CA PHE A 6 4.16 14.46 11.93
C PHE A 6 3.28 13.49 12.73
N ALA A 7 3.48 13.38 14.04
CA ALA A 7 2.66 12.53 14.90
C ALA A 7 1.18 12.99 14.90
N ARG A 8 0.93 14.30 15.00
CA ARG A 8 -0.44 14.86 14.91
C ARG A 8 -1.08 14.63 13.54
N PHE A 9 -0.29 14.71 12.47
CA PHE A 9 -0.77 14.41 11.13
C PHE A 9 -1.16 12.94 10.97
N GLU A 10 -0.33 12.04 11.48
CA GLU A 10 -0.61 10.61 11.48
C GLU A 10 -1.89 10.28 12.26
N GLU A 11 -2.07 10.87 13.45
CA GLU A 11 -3.29 10.72 14.24
C GLU A 11 -4.53 11.24 13.49
N ALA A 12 -4.44 12.41 12.86
CA ALA A 12 -5.53 12.97 12.07
C ALA A 12 -5.89 12.09 10.87
N LEU A 13 -4.89 11.50 10.19
CA LEU A 13 -5.09 10.56 9.09
C LEU A 13 -5.73 9.26 9.56
N GLN A 14 -5.27 8.69 10.67
CA GLN A 14 -5.82 7.46 11.24
C GLN A 14 -7.29 7.67 11.65
N SER A 15 -7.60 8.81 12.28
CA SER A 15 -8.97 9.19 12.64
C SER A 15 -9.86 9.33 11.40
N ALA A 16 -9.39 10.03 10.36
CA ALA A 16 -10.14 10.17 9.11
C ALA A 16 -10.35 8.84 8.39
N ALA A 17 -9.34 7.96 8.38
CA ALA A 17 -9.45 6.63 7.77
C ALA A 17 -10.54 5.79 8.46
N GLY A 18 -10.63 5.83 9.80
CA GLY A 18 -11.67 5.13 10.54
C GLY A 18 -13.10 5.65 10.28
N GLN A 19 -13.26 6.90 9.88
CA GLN A 19 -14.56 7.50 9.55
C GLN A 19 -14.99 7.26 8.10
N VAL A 20 -14.01 7.08 7.20
CA VAL A 20 -14.19 7.02 5.75
C VAL A 20 -14.28 5.57 5.25
N LEU A 21 -13.58 4.65 5.90
CA LEU A 21 -13.57 3.23 5.55
C LEU A 21 -14.63 2.46 6.34
N ASP A 22 -15.50 1.76 5.64
CA ASP A 22 -16.49 0.88 6.23
C ASP A 22 -16.05 -0.58 6.11
N PHE A 23 -15.83 -1.24 7.24
CA PHE A 23 -15.42 -2.65 7.30
C PHE A 23 -16.59 -3.61 7.54
N SER A 24 -17.83 -3.11 7.54
CA SER A 24 -19.03 -3.89 7.87
C SER A 24 -19.53 -4.77 6.72
N GLY A 25 -19.04 -4.54 5.49
CA GLY A 25 -19.49 -5.23 4.29
C GLY A 25 -18.92 -6.65 4.11
N PRO A 26 -19.62 -7.53 3.36
CA PRO A 26 -19.11 -8.86 3.03
C PRO A 26 -17.99 -8.75 1.98
N GLY A 27 -16.73 -8.83 2.40
CA GLY A 27 -15.60 -8.85 1.47
C GLY A 27 -14.23 -8.59 2.12
N ASP A 28 -13.16 -8.86 1.36
CA ASP A 28 -11.77 -8.57 1.75
C ASP A 28 -11.41 -7.07 1.54
N VAL A 29 -12.30 -6.28 0.92
CA VAL A 29 -12.08 -4.86 0.59
C VAL A 29 -13.10 -4.00 1.34
N PRO A 30 -12.68 -2.99 2.13
CA PRO A 30 -13.61 -2.10 2.82
C PRO A 30 -14.44 -1.28 1.85
N GLY A 31 -15.64 -0.92 2.29
CA GLY A 31 -16.45 0.13 1.68
C GLY A 31 -15.74 1.47 1.76
N LEU A 32 -15.77 2.24 0.68
CA LEU A 32 -15.31 3.62 0.64
C LEU A 32 -16.38 4.50 0.03
N ARG A 33 -16.47 5.72 0.55
CA ARG A 33 -17.24 6.81 -0.01
C ARG A 33 -16.32 7.99 -0.35
N PHE A 34 -16.22 8.35 -1.63
CA PHE A 34 -15.43 9.49 -2.10
C PHE A 34 -15.91 10.82 -1.55
N ASP A 35 -17.22 11.00 -1.33
CA ASP A 35 -17.75 12.23 -0.74
C ASP A 35 -17.19 12.47 0.68
N ARG A 36 -17.18 11.41 1.51
CA ARG A 36 -16.61 11.46 2.87
C ARG A 36 -15.10 11.58 2.85
N LEU A 37 -14.43 10.85 1.94
CA LEU A 37 -12.98 10.95 1.75
C LEU A 37 -12.56 12.38 1.42
N LEU A 38 -13.26 13.03 0.48
CA LEU A 38 -12.97 14.39 0.06
C LEU A 38 -13.21 15.37 1.21
N GLN A 39 -14.31 15.23 1.95
CA GLN A 39 -14.61 16.06 3.11
C GLN A 39 -13.54 15.93 4.20
N ALA A 40 -13.13 14.70 4.52
CA ALA A 40 -12.07 14.45 5.50
C ALA A 40 -10.74 15.07 5.05
N LEU A 41 -10.36 14.89 3.78
CA LEU A 41 -9.13 15.43 3.23
C LEU A 41 -9.11 16.97 3.23
N LEU A 42 -10.23 17.60 2.85
CA LEU A 42 -10.38 19.06 2.87
C LEU A 42 -10.40 19.63 4.30
N SER A 43 -10.80 18.84 5.30
CA SER A 43 -10.75 19.24 6.71
C SER A 43 -9.32 19.18 7.29
N ILE A 44 -8.50 18.23 6.82
CA ILE A 44 -7.11 18.02 7.28
C ILE A 44 -6.14 18.96 6.58
N ALA A 45 -6.32 19.20 5.27
CA ALA A 45 -5.41 20.00 4.46
C ALA A 45 -5.05 21.38 5.08
N PRO A 46 -6.01 22.20 5.56
CA PRO A 46 -5.68 23.50 6.16
C PRO A 46 -4.97 23.37 7.51
N ARG A 47 -5.16 22.28 8.27
CA ARG A 47 -4.56 22.08 9.60
C ARG A 47 -3.04 21.88 9.55
N PHE A 48 -2.53 21.39 8.42
CA PHE A 48 -1.11 21.07 8.21
C PHE A 48 -0.49 21.87 7.05
N SER A 49 -1.08 23.03 6.73
CA SER A 49 -0.60 23.94 5.66
C SER A 49 -0.46 23.29 4.27
N PHE A 50 -1.20 22.21 3.99
CA PHE A 50 -1.18 21.59 2.67
C PHE A 50 -1.96 22.45 1.67
N ARG A 51 -1.27 22.97 0.66
CA ARG A 51 -1.91 23.63 -0.47
C ARG A 51 -2.27 22.58 -1.53
N LEU A 52 -3.55 22.26 -1.63
CA LEU A 52 -4.06 21.38 -2.70
C LEU A 52 -4.21 22.20 -3.99
N PRO A 53 -3.54 21.80 -5.08
CA PRO A 53 -3.75 22.46 -6.37
C PRO A 53 -5.22 22.39 -6.82
N PRO A 54 -5.76 23.44 -7.49
CA PRO A 54 -7.17 23.49 -7.85
C PRO A 54 -7.67 22.31 -8.69
N TYR A 55 -6.82 21.78 -9.59
CA TYR A 55 -7.17 20.63 -10.43
C TYR A 55 -7.42 19.36 -9.61
N PHE A 56 -6.74 19.16 -8.48
CA PHE A 56 -6.97 18.00 -7.62
C PHE A 56 -8.37 18.05 -6.99
N VAL A 57 -8.77 19.23 -6.49
CA VAL A 57 -10.10 19.42 -5.89
C VAL A 57 -11.18 19.23 -6.95
N ASN A 58 -10.97 19.74 -8.16
CA ASN A 58 -11.92 19.58 -9.26
C ASN A 58 -12.08 18.11 -9.66
N ASN A 59 -10.98 17.39 -9.84
CA ASN A 59 -10.99 15.96 -10.17
C ASN A 59 -11.68 15.15 -9.07
N ALA A 60 -11.38 15.43 -7.79
CA ALA A 60 -11.99 14.73 -6.67
C ALA A 60 -13.50 14.98 -6.57
N ARG A 61 -13.96 16.21 -6.84
CA ARG A 61 -15.39 16.54 -6.90
C ARG A 61 -16.10 15.82 -8.05
N ALA A 62 -15.47 15.73 -9.22
CA ALA A 62 -16.01 14.97 -10.35
C ALA A 62 -16.14 13.48 -10.00
N LEU A 63 -15.13 12.88 -9.34
CA LEU A 63 -15.18 11.50 -8.88
C LEU A 63 -16.28 11.26 -7.83
N ALA A 64 -16.44 12.17 -6.86
CA ALA A 64 -17.52 12.07 -5.88
C ALA A 64 -18.91 12.15 -6.54
N THR A 65 -19.06 12.96 -7.58
CA THR A 65 -20.31 13.06 -8.35
C THR A 65 -20.57 11.77 -9.14
N LEU A 66 -19.54 11.22 -9.80
CA LEU A 66 -19.62 9.94 -10.51
C LEU A 66 -19.97 8.78 -9.57
N GLU A 67 -19.38 8.74 -8.38
CA GLU A 67 -19.72 7.74 -7.36
C GLU A 67 -21.17 7.90 -6.88
N GLY A 68 -21.62 9.13 -6.64
CA GLY A 68 -23.01 9.39 -6.26
C GLY A 68 -24.01 8.91 -7.33
N MET A 69 -23.69 9.12 -8.61
CA MET A 69 -24.50 8.59 -9.71
C MET A 69 -24.46 7.06 -9.75
N ALA A 70 -23.29 6.43 -9.59
CA ALA A 70 -23.18 4.98 -9.55
C ALA A 70 -23.99 4.37 -8.39
N LYS A 71 -23.91 4.98 -7.20
CA LYS A 71 -24.69 4.60 -6.01
C LYS A 71 -26.20 4.78 -6.18
N SER A 72 -26.63 5.72 -7.01
CA SER A 72 -28.06 5.90 -7.31
C SER A 72 -28.64 4.75 -8.14
N ILE A 73 -27.79 4.07 -8.92
CA ILE A 73 -28.17 2.93 -9.77
C ILE A 73 -27.98 1.61 -9.00
N ASP A 74 -26.85 1.48 -8.30
CA ASP A 74 -26.48 0.32 -7.50
C ASP A 74 -26.10 0.77 -6.07
N PRO A 75 -26.99 0.61 -5.09
CA PRO A 75 -26.72 0.99 -3.70
C PRO A 75 -25.51 0.29 -3.08
N ASP A 76 -25.16 -0.90 -3.56
CA ASP A 76 -24.05 -1.72 -3.07
C ASP A 76 -22.73 -1.43 -3.80
N PHE A 77 -22.73 -0.53 -4.80
CA PHE A 77 -21.56 -0.18 -5.60
C PHE A 77 -20.39 0.29 -4.72
N ASN A 78 -19.24 -0.39 -4.77
CA ASN A 78 -18.04 0.03 -4.07
C ASN A 78 -16.94 0.36 -5.07
N VAL A 79 -16.57 1.64 -5.16
CA VAL A 79 -15.51 2.09 -6.07
C VAL A 79 -14.17 1.42 -5.79
N LEU A 80 -13.87 1.08 -4.53
CA LEU A 80 -12.62 0.41 -4.19
C LEU A 80 -12.56 -0.99 -4.77
N THR A 81 -13.65 -1.74 -4.88
CA THR A 81 -13.58 -3.11 -5.44
C THR A 81 -13.13 -3.08 -6.91
N ALA A 82 -13.50 -2.04 -7.65
CA ALA A 82 -13.09 -1.84 -9.04
C ALA A 82 -11.64 -1.33 -9.17
N VAL A 83 -11.21 -0.42 -8.30
CA VAL A 83 -9.90 0.24 -8.42
C VAL A 83 -8.78 -0.52 -7.70
N TYR A 84 -9.11 -1.24 -6.63
CA TYR A 84 -8.13 -1.94 -5.79
C TYR A 84 -7.25 -2.93 -6.55
N PRO A 85 -7.76 -3.76 -7.49
CA PRO A 85 -6.93 -4.65 -8.30
C PRO A 85 -5.87 -3.85 -9.07
N PHE A 86 -6.26 -2.77 -9.74
CA PHE A 86 -5.34 -1.91 -10.48
C PHE A 86 -4.30 -1.26 -9.56
N ALA A 87 -4.71 -0.76 -8.40
CA ALA A 87 -3.80 -0.15 -7.43
C ALA A 87 -2.75 -1.15 -6.94
N VAL A 88 -3.14 -2.37 -6.58
CA VAL A 88 -2.18 -3.37 -6.11
C VAL A 88 -1.27 -3.86 -7.25
N GLN A 89 -1.81 -4.05 -8.45
CA GLN A 89 -0.97 -4.37 -9.61
C GLN A 89 0.07 -3.26 -9.85
N GLN A 90 -0.33 -1.99 -9.77
CA GLN A 90 0.58 -0.87 -9.92
C GLN A 90 1.67 -0.86 -8.84
N LEU A 91 1.30 -1.08 -7.56
CA LEU A 91 2.24 -1.19 -6.44
C LEU A 91 3.27 -2.31 -6.65
N LEU A 92 2.84 -3.45 -7.21
CA LEU A 92 3.69 -4.62 -7.43
C LEU A 92 4.55 -4.54 -8.71
N THR A 93 4.04 -3.89 -9.77
CA THR A 93 4.59 -4.06 -11.13
C THR A 93 5.37 -2.85 -11.66
N ARG A 94 5.11 -1.60 -11.22
CA ARG A 94 5.72 -0.43 -11.90
C ARG A 94 6.16 0.76 -11.03
N GLN A 95 7.42 1.14 -11.28
CA GLN A 95 8.02 2.44 -11.66
C GLN A 95 7.62 3.79 -11.02
N TYR A 96 6.40 3.97 -10.50
CA TYR A 96 5.97 5.20 -9.78
C TYR A 96 5.92 5.03 -8.26
N SER A 97 6.46 3.91 -7.75
CA SER A 97 6.60 3.72 -6.31
C SER A 97 7.66 4.69 -5.78
N SER A 98 7.24 5.63 -4.95
CA SER A 98 8.18 6.51 -4.26
C SER A 98 9.21 5.64 -3.52
N PRO A 99 10.50 6.06 -3.43
CA PRO A 99 11.50 5.29 -2.69
C PRO A 99 11.05 4.95 -1.25
N ARG A 100 10.21 5.80 -0.65
CA ARG A 100 9.60 5.60 0.66
C ARG A 100 8.56 4.47 0.66
N LEU A 101 7.63 4.47 -0.28
CA LEU A 101 6.62 3.41 -0.40
C LEU A 101 7.27 2.04 -0.64
N ARG A 102 8.32 2.02 -1.47
CA ARG A 102 9.12 0.83 -1.70
C ARG A 102 9.82 0.33 -0.43
N ARG A 103 10.49 1.22 0.32
CA ARG A 103 11.12 0.88 1.61
C ARG A 103 10.10 0.36 2.62
N THR A 104 8.88 0.90 2.60
CA THR A 104 7.78 0.46 3.47
C THR A 104 7.31 -0.94 3.07
N LEU A 105 7.16 -1.22 1.76
CA LEU A 105 6.87 -2.58 1.29
C LEU A 105 8.00 -3.55 1.65
N GLU A 106 9.26 -3.13 1.49
CA GLU A 106 10.44 -3.92 1.87
C GLU A 106 10.48 -4.17 3.38
N SER A 107 10.13 -3.18 4.22
CA SER A 107 10.11 -3.33 5.68
C SER A 107 8.96 -4.23 6.13
N ILE A 108 7.80 -4.20 5.46
CA ILE A 108 6.69 -5.12 5.73
C ILE A 108 7.06 -6.55 5.31
N ALA A 109 7.82 -6.71 4.22
CA ALA A 109 8.30 -8.01 3.75
C ALA A 109 9.48 -8.58 4.55
N ARG A 110 10.20 -7.74 5.30
CA ARG A 110 11.40 -8.07 6.08
C ARG A 110 11.04 -8.23 7.58
N THR A 111 11.66 -9.18 8.25
CA THR A 111 11.64 -9.30 9.73
C THR A 111 13.07 -9.45 10.21
N ASP A 112 13.37 -9.12 11.47
CA ASP A 112 14.72 -9.16 12.07
C ASP A 112 15.45 -10.52 11.95
N HIS A 113 14.71 -11.61 11.67
CA HIS A 113 15.26 -12.96 11.52
C HIS A 113 15.21 -13.50 10.08
N GLY A 114 14.98 -12.64 9.08
CA GLY A 114 15.01 -12.99 7.66
C GLY A 114 13.69 -12.74 6.91
N VAL A 115 13.57 -13.32 5.70
CA VAL A 115 12.39 -13.16 4.84
C VAL A 115 11.26 -14.07 5.34
N ASN A 116 10.15 -13.50 5.79
CA ASN A 116 9.00 -14.27 6.23
C ASN A 116 8.19 -14.78 5.02
N TRP A 117 8.57 -15.93 4.49
CA TRP A 117 7.92 -16.56 3.34
C TRP A 117 6.42 -16.81 3.55
N ARG A 118 5.98 -17.08 4.80
CA ARG A 118 4.55 -17.24 5.12
C ARG A 118 3.78 -15.94 4.90
N ARG A 119 4.32 -14.78 5.30
CA ARG A 119 3.70 -13.47 5.05
C ARG A 119 3.68 -13.11 3.57
N LEU A 120 4.77 -13.37 2.85
CA LEU A 120 4.81 -13.14 1.40
C LEU A 120 3.79 -14.02 0.66
N HIS A 121 3.68 -15.29 1.04
CA HIS A 121 2.75 -16.24 0.43
C HIS A 121 1.28 -15.97 0.80
N THR A 122 1.00 -15.40 1.98
CA THR A 122 -0.36 -14.95 2.37
C THR A 122 -0.74 -13.66 1.66
N LEU A 123 0.17 -12.69 1.54
CA LEU A 123 -0.04 -11.48 0.73
C LEU A 123 -0.33 -11.87 -0.72
N ALA A 124 0.55 -12.65 -1.36
CA ALA A 124 0.35 -13.10 -2.73
C ALA A 124 -0.98 -13.86 -2.93
N ARG A 125 -1.43 -14.63 -1.93
CA ARG A 125 -2.72 -15.33 -1.99
C ARG A 125 -3.90 -14.37 -1.94
N ARG A 126 -3.87 -13.40 -1.02
CA ARG A 126 -4.92 -12.37 -0.92
C ARG A 126 -4.98 -11.55 -2.20
N THR A 127 -3.83 -11.11 -2.70
CA THR A 127 -3.78 -10.36 -3.95
C THR A 127 -4.25 -11.16 -5.15
N SER A 128 -3.93 -12.46 -5.23
CA SER A 128 -4.41 -13.32 -6.33
C SER A 128 -5.93 -13.48 -6.36
N ARG A 129 -6.56 -13.55 -5.18
CA ARG A 129 -8.02 -13.59 -5.08
C ARG A 129 -8.64 -12.26 -5.51
N LEU A 130 -8.03 -11.15 -5.13
CA LEU A 130 -8.49 -9.80 -5.46
C LEU A 130 -8.31 -9.44 -6.93
N LEU A 131 -7.23 -9.91 -7.57
CA LEU A 131 -6.92 -9.66 -8.98
C LEU A 131 -7.57 -10.68 -9.94
N GLY A 132 -8.27 -11.71 -9.43
CA GLY A 132 -8.84 -12.79 -10.26
C GLY A 132 -7.82 -13.54 -11.13
N THR A 133 -6.52 -13.45 -10.81
CA THR A 133 -5.42 -13.95 -11.64
C THR A 133 -4.69 -15.10 -10.98
N SER A 134 -4.24 -16.07 -11.79
CA SER A 134 -3.49 -17.23 -11.30
C SER A 134 -2.21 -16.80 -10.60
N ARG A 135 -1.89 -17.47 -9.48
CA ARG A 135 -0.72 -17.19 -8.63
C ARG A 135 0.58 -17.22 -9.44
N ARG A 136 0.67 -18.12 -10.42
CA ARG A 136 1.83 -18.26 -11.31
C ARG A 136 1.96 -17.05 -12.23
N THR A 137 0.85 -16.58 -12.79
CA THR A 137 0.82 -15.39 -13.66
C THR A 137 1.23 -14.14 -12.90
N LEU A 138 0.75 -13.97 -11.66
CA LEU A 138 1.16 -12.87 -10.81
C LEU A 138 2.63 -12.93 -10.42
N LEU A 139 3.12 -14.11 -10.03
CA LEU A 139 4.55 -14.31 -9.77
C LEU A 139 5.38 -13.97 -11.02
N TRP A 140 4.97 -14.46 -12.19
CA TRP A 140 5.62 -14.14 -13.46
C TRP A 140 5.61 -12.64 -13.78
N GLN A 141 4.49 -11.94 -13.51
CA GLN A 141 4.40 -10.49 -13.71
C GLN A 141 5.31 -9.71 -12.76
N VAL A 142 5.37 -10.13 -11.49
CA VAL A 142 6.26 -9.53 -10.49
C VAL A 142 7.71 -9.78 -10.86
N LEU A 143 8.09 -11.02 -11.18
CA LEU A 143 9.46 -11.40 -11.58
C LEU A 143 9.90 -10.78 -12.91
N ARG A 144 8.99 -10.53 -13.85
CA ARG A 144 9.33 -9.84 -15.11
C ARG A 144 9.43 -8.33 -14.95
N SER A 145 8.89 -7.77 -13.86
CA SER A 145 8.93 -6.33 -13.62
C SER A 145 10.29 -5.86 -13.10
N LYS A 146 10.79 -4.73 -13.63
CA LYS A 146 12.04 -4.09 -13.15
C LYS A 146 11.98 -3.69 -11.67
N GLY A 147 10.79 -3.59 -11.08
CA GLY A 147 10.57 -3.32 -9.66
C GLY A 147 10.71 -4.59 -8.83
N GLY A 148 10.01 -5.66 -9.19
CA GLY A 148 10.06 -6.96 -8.51
C GLY A 148 11.46 -7.58 -8.53
N VAL A 149 12.17 -7.58 -9.66
CA VAL A 149 13.56 -8.08 -9.73
C VAL A 149 14.47 -7.31 -8.77
N ARG A 150 14.31 -5.99 -8.64
CA ARG A 150 15.10 -5.17 -7.70
C ARG A 150 14.72 -5.42 -6.24
N LEU A 151 13.44 -5.62 -5.94
CA LEU A 151 12.98 -6.00 -4.60
C LEU A 151 13.54 -7.37 -4.19
N PHE A 152 13.46 -8.38 -5.07
CA PHE A 152 14.05 -9.69 -4.83
C PHE A 152 15.58 -9.63 -4.73
N ALA A 153 16.25 -8.84 -5.58
CA ALA A 153 17.69 -8.63 -5.50
C ALA A 153 18.11 -7.88 -4.21
N SER A 154 17.32 -6.92 -3.73
CA SER A 154 17.61 -6.21 -2.47
C SER A 154 17.44 -7.13 -1.26
N LEU A 155 16.40 -7.98 -1.26
CA LEU A 155 16.16 -8.96 -0.21
C LEU A 155 17.26 -10.06 -0.19
N ALA A 156 17.64 -10.59 -1.36
CA ALA A 156 18.68 -11.61 -1.47
C ALA A 156 20.07 -11.08 -1.10
N SER A 157 20.44 -9.89 -1.58
CA SER A 157 21.76 -9.29 -1.28
C SER A 157 21.91 -8.87 0.19
N THR A 158 20.81 -8.54 0.87
CA THR A 158 20.84 -8.25 2.32
C THR A 158 21.02 -9.53 3.14
N HIS A 159 20.39 -10.64 2.72
CA HIS A 159 20.50 -11.92 3.40
C HIS A 159 21.92 -12.51 3.31
N ILE A 160 22.58 -12.39 2.15
CA ILE A 160 23.98 -12.79 1.97
C ILE A 160 24.92 -11.98 2.87
N ARG A 161 24.64 -10.67 3.04
CA ARG A 161 25.46 -9.78 3.87
C ARG A 161 25.34 -10.09 5.37
N LEU A 162 24.12 -10.34 5.85
CA LEU A 162 23.88 -10.73 7.26
C LEU A 162 24.39 -12.14 7.57
N TYR A 163 24.28 -13.08 6.62
CA TYR A 163 24.83 -14.43 6.76
C TYR A 163 26.36 -14.44 6.81
N MET A 164 27.03 -13.61 5.99
CA MET A 164 28.49 -13.42 6.05
C MET A 164 28.94 -12.76 7.36
N GLN A 165 28.22 -11.74 7.85
CA GLN A 165 28.57 -11.10 9.13
C GLN A 165 28.44 -12.03 10.33
N GLY A 166 27.45 -12.94 10.34
CA GLY A 166 27.30 -13.95 11.40
C GLY A 166 28.38 -15.05 11.40
N GLN A 167 29.04 -15.32 10.27
CA GLN A 167 30.17 -16.26 10.22
C GLN A 167 31.49 -15.64 10.69
N VAL A 168 31.73 -14.36 10.39
CA VAL A 168 32.99 -13.68 10.77
C VAL A 168 33.11 -13.51 12.28
N THR A 169 32.02 -13.30 13.02
CA THR A 169 32.05 -13.24 14.50
C THR A 169 32.26 -14.60 15.15
N ARG A 170 31.84 -15.71 14.52
CA ARG A 170 32.10 -17.08 15.01
C ARG A 170 33.53 -17.56 14.75
N LEU A 171 34.15 -17.12 13.66
CA LEU A 171 35.55 -17.47 13.37
C LEU A 171 36.56 -16.68 14.22
N ARG A 172 36.18 -15.49 14.73
CA ARG A 172 36.99 -14.71 15.69
C ARG A 172 36.90 -15.19 17.14
N SER A 173 35.96 -16.06 17.48
CA SER A 173 35.89 -16.68 18.82
C SER A 173 36.55 -18.07 18.88
N CYS A 174 37.07 -18.57 17.74
CA CYS A 174 37.80 -19.83 17.63
C CYS A 174 39.30 -19.62 17.34
N PHE A 175 39.78 -18.37 17.33
CA PHE A 175 41.19 -18.00 17.19
C PHE A 175 41.58 -17.04 18.31
#